data_AF-A0A939ECZ9-F1
#
_entry.id   AF-A0A939ECZ9-F1
#
_cell.length_a   1.000
_cell.length_b   1.000
_cell.length_c   1.000
_cell.angle_alpha   90.00
_cell.angle_beta   90.00
_cell.angle_gamma   90.00
#
_symmetry.space_group_name_H-M   'P 1'
#
loop_
_entity.id
_entity.type
_entity.pdbx_description
1 polymer ?
#
loop_
_entity_poly.entity_id
_entity_poly.type
_entity_poly.pdbx_seq_one_letter_code
_entity_poly.pdbx_strand_id
1 'polypeptide(L)'
;MQRVKRRLAAIMCADVEQYSKLMERDEDGTLDRLKAYREVMSSLTDRHSGRIVNTWGDAVIVEFTSVIEAVQCAVEIQNELTHRNSDLPDNNRMEFRIGINLGDIMVEGDDIYGDGVNVAARLQELAPRGGIMLSQSVYDQVRTKLALGFENLGPRKVKNVSEPVETYSVRLGGRNAPETSLGREEPDAAAEGHAASRGPHDWEKDTRAVGDGLEQARRWLRGQPRRVQGCVFMIGFFLVLNLLTTGFHEFWFVWPSLPFAAMLAWHFLVGQKDKKLNG
;
A
#
# COMPACT_ATOMS: atom_id res chain seq x y z
N MET A 1 6.39 -17.18 -26.29
CA MET A 1 5.48 -16.20 -25.67
C MET A 1 4.50 -16.98 -24.81
N GLN A 2 4.62 -16.91 -23.48
CA GLN A 2 3.55 -17.40 -22.61
C GLN A 2 2.30 -16.55 -22.88
N ARG A 3 1.16 -17.19 -23.07
CA ARG A 3 -0.09 -16.51 -23.42
C ARG A 3 -0.66 -15.91 -22.13
N VAL A 4 -0.69 -14.59 -22.03
CA VAL A 4 -1.37 -13.87 -20.94
C VAL A 4 -2.81 -14.37 -20.85
N LYS A 5 -3.17 -14.99 -19.72
CA LYS A 5 -4.49 -15.60 -19.52
C LYS A 5 -5.36 -14.61 -18.75
N ARG A 6 -6.47 -14.19 -19.36
CA ARG A 6 -7.49 -13.37 -18.69
C ARG A 6 -8.53 -14.23 -18.00
N ARG A 7 -8.92 -13.85 -16.79
CA ARG A 7 -10.06 -14.45 -16.06
C ARG A 7 -10.58 -13.50 -14.99
N LEU A 8 -11.81 -13.75 -14.57
CA LEU A 8 -12.40 -13.13 -13.39
C LEU A 8 -11.86 -13.79 -12.11
N ALA A 9 -11.50 -13.00 -11.11
CA ALA A 9 -11.06 -13.47 -9.81
C ALA A 9 -11.46 -12.49 -8.69
N ALA A 10 -11.57 -13.00 -7.46
CA ALA A 10 -11.63 -12.16 -6.28
C ALA A 10 -10.20 -11.84 -5.84
N ILE A 11 -9.89 -10.56 -5.65
CA ILE A 11 -8.58 -10.06 -5.26
C ILE A 11 -8.72 -9.41 -3.89
N MET A 12 -7.91 -9.86 -2.94
CA MET A 12 -7.75 -9.27 -1.62
C MET A 12 -6.38 -8.61 -1.55
N CYS A 13 -6.35 -7.33 -1.19
CA CYS A 13 -5.13 -6.61 -0.85
C CYS A 13 -5.16 -6.30 0.65
N ALA A 14 -4.08 -6.62 1.36
CA ALA A 14 -3.91 -6.31 2.77
C ALA A 14 -2.61 -5.54 2.97
N ASP A 15 -2.61 -4.51 3.81
CA ASP A 15 -1.40 -3.74 4.09
C ASP A 15 -1.43 -3.12 5.49
N VAL A 16 -0.25 -2.87 6.05
CA VAL A 16 -0.10 -2.37 7.42
C VAL A 16 -0.36 -0.87 7.45
N GLU A 17 -1.15 -0.44 8.43
CA GLU A 17 -1.36 0.99 8.63
C GLU A 17 -0.16 1.63 9.37
N GLN A 18 0.37 2.72 8.78
CA GLN A 18 1.51 3.49 9.31
C GLN A 18 2.78 2.66 9.56
N TYR A 19 3.08 1.67 8.70
CA TYR A 19 4.25 0.78 8.83
C TYR A 19 5.57 1.51 9.07
N SER A 20 5.82 2.61 8.34
CA SER A 20 7.05 3.41 8.51
C SER A 20 7.25 3.92 9.94
N LYS A 21 6.17 4.29 10.65
CA LYS A 21 6.27 4.75 12.05
C LYS A 21 6.56 3.62 13.03
N LEU A 22 6.07 2.41 12.74
CA LEU A 22 6.40 1.22 13.54
C LEU A 22 7.89 0.89 13.38
N MET A 23 8.40 0.92 12.15
CA MET A 23 9.82 0.75 11.84
C MET A 23 10.71 1.78 12.54
N GLU A 24 10.37 3.07 12.48
CA GLU A 24 11.15 4.12 13.15
C GLU A 24 11.28 3.93 14.67
N ARG A 25 10.30 3.28 15.31
CA ARG A 25 10.29 3.07 16.76
C ARG A 25 11.03 1.81 17.19
N ASP A 26 10.81 0.71 16.47
CA ASP A 26 11.31 -0.62 16.81
C ASP A 26 11.41 -1.46 15.55
N GLU A 27 12.55 -1.40 14.87
CA GLU A 27 12.78 -2.10 13.60
C GLU A 27 12.68 -3.62 13.77
N ASP A 28 13.42 -4.18 14.74
CA ASP A 28 13.49 -5.63 14.96
C ASP A 28 12.13 -6.19 15.39
N GLY A 29 11.48 -5.58 16.38
CA GLY A 29 10.18 -6.04 16.86
C GLY A 29 9.06 -5.86 15.83
N THR A 30 9.16 -4.85 14.95
CA THR A 30 8.20 -4.67 13.84
C THR A 30 8.40 -5.73 12.77
N LEU A 31 9.64 -6.03 12.39
CA LEU A 31 9.93 -7.07 11.40
C LEU A 31 9.51 -8.46 11.88
N ASP A 32 9.79 -8.81 13.14
CA ASP A 32 9.39 -10.10 13.70
C ASP A 32 7.87 -10.24 13.80
N ARG A 33 7.16 -9.16 14.17
CA ARG A 33 5.70 -9.14 14.18
C ARG A 33 5.12 -9.26 12.77
N LEU A 34 5.69 -8.56 11.80
CA LEU A 34 5.26 -8.64 10.39
C LEU A 34 5.41 -10.07 9.87
N LYS A 35 6.53 -10.76 10.17
CA LYS A 35 6.72 -12.17 9.81
C LYS A 35 5.67 -13.07 10.44
N ALA A 36 5.44 -12.94 11.74
CA ALA A 36 4.44 -13.74 12.45
C ALA A 36 3.02 -13.51 11.88
N TYR A 37 2.66 -12.27 11.53
CA TYR A 37 1.36 -11.96 10.97
C TYR A 37 1.23 -12.46 9.52
N ARG A 38 2.33 -12.48 8.76
CA ARG A 38 2.39 -13.11 7.42
C ARG A 38 2.19 -14.61 7.47
N GLU A 39 2.79 -15.30 8.43
CA GLU A 39 2.57 -16.74 8.61
C GLU A 39 1.11 -17.06 8.91
N VAL A 40 0.47 -16.25 9.76
CA VAL A 40 -0.96 -16.33 10.05
C VAL A 40 -1.79 -16.13 8.80
N MET A 41 -1.55 -15.03 8.06
CA MET A 41 -2.26 -14.72 6.83
C MET A 41 -2.06 -15.80 5.76
N SER A 42 -0.87 -16.38 5.65
CA SER A 42 -0.59 -17.51 4.74
C SER A 42 -1.40 -18.74 5.10
N SER A 43 -1.37 -19.16 6.37
CA SER A 43 -2.13 -20.31 6.85
C SER A 43 -3.64 -20.13 6.64
N LEU A 44 -4.17 -18.94 6.94
CA LEU A 44 -5.56 -18.57 6.68
C LEU A 44 -5.90 -18.59 5.19
N THR A 45 -5.04 -18.02 4.36
CA THR A 45 -5.22 -17.98 2.91
C THR A 45 -5.31 -19.39 2.33
N ASP A 46 -4.40 -20.28 2.75
CA ASP A 46 -4.38 -21.67 2.29
C ASP A 46 -5.65 -22.42 2.70
N ARG A 47 -6.14 -22.21 3.94
CA ARG A 47 -7.39 -22.80 4.43
C ARG A 47 -8.61 -22.39 3.61
N HIS A 48 -8.62 -21.17 3.07
CA HIS A 48 -9.69 -20.64 2.22
C HIS A 48 -9.44 -20.82 0.72
N SER A 49 -8.52 -21.71 0.33
CA SER A 49 -8.17 -21.97 -1.07
C SER A 49 -7.78 -20.69 -1.85
N GLY A 50 -7.19 -19.73 -1.14
CA GLY A 50 -6.59 -18.55 -1.75
C GLY A 50 -5.16 -18.84 -2.18
N ARG A 51 -4.63 -17.99 -3.06
CA ARG A 51 -3.26 -18.05 -3.52
C ARG A 51 -2.61 -16.68 -3.32
N ILE A 52 -1.57 -16.64 -2.49
CA ILE A 52 -0.74 -15.44 -2.37
C ILE A 52 0.01 -15.27 -3.68
N VAL A 53 -0.25 -14.14 -4.35
CA VAL A 53 0.40 -13.82 -5.62
C VAL A 53 1.67 -13.04 -5.37
N ASN A 54 1.59 -12.02 -4.50
CA ASN A 54 2.73 -11.17 -4.27
C ASN A 54 2.73 -10.57 -2.86
N THR A 55 3.94 -10.39 -2.33
CA THR A 55 4.24 -9.75 -1.04
C THR A 55 5.41 -8.80 -1.22
N TRP A 56 5.15 -7.61 -1.78
CA TRP A 56 6.14 -6.54 -1.82
C TRP A 56 6.00 -5.66 -0.58
N GLY A 57 7.10 -5.40 0.12
CA GLY A 57 7.11 -4.49 1.28
C GLY A 57 6.41 -5.12 2.49
N ASP A 58 5.33 -4.51 2.93
CA ASP A 58 4.38 -4.89 3.99
C ASP A 58 3.03 -5.38 3.45
N ALA A 59 2.72 -5.04 2.19
CA ALA A 59 1.48 -5.45 1.53
C ALA A 59 1.45 -6.95 1.15
N VAL A 60 0.25 -7.50 1.09
CA VAL A 60 -0.05 -8.89 0.69
C VAL A 60 -1.18 -8.85 -0.33
N ILE A 61 -0.97 -9.46 -1.48
CA ILE A 61 -1.99 -9.63 -2.53
C ILE A 61 -2.33 -11.11 -2.65
N VAL A 62 -3.62 -11.40 -2.53
CA VAL A 62 -4.16 -12.75 -2.57
C VAL A 62 -5.27 -12.83 -3.60
N GLU A 63 -5.23 -13.88 -4.43
CA GLU A 63 -6.33 -14.21 -5.33
C GLU A 63 -7.17 -15.36 -4.77
N PHE A 64 -8.47 -15.30 -5.00
CA PHE A 64 -9.42 -16.37 -4.70
C PHE A 64 -10.29 -16.65 -5.93
N THR A 65 -10.65 -17.91 -6.10
CA THR A 65 -11.65 -18.33 -7.09
C THR A 65 -13.09 -18.07 -6.61
N SER A 66 -13.30 -17.94 -5.30
CA SER A 66 -14.59 -17.68 -4.66
C SER A 66 -14.56 -16.37 -3.89
N VAL A 67 -15.54 -15.50 -4.15
CA VAL A 67 -15.73 -14.24 -3.42
C VAL A 67 -16.10 -14.49 -1.96
N ILE A 68 -16.86 -15.56 -1.69
CA ILE A 68 -17.29 -15.93 -0.34
C ILE A 68 -16.07 -16.29 0.51
N GLU A 69 -15.17 -17.12 -0.04
CA GLU A 69 -13.93 -17.53 0.63
C GLU A 69 -13.02 -16.33 0.88
N ALA A 70 -12.91 -15.40 -0.08
CA ALA A 70 -12.12 -14.18 0.10
C ALA A 70 -12.61 -13.34 1.29
N VAL A 71 -13.92 -13.16 1.42
CA VAL A 71 -14.50 -12.38 2.52
C VAL A 71 -14.39 -13.11 3.85
N GLN A 72 -14.62 -14.43 3.90
CA GLN A 72 -14.45 -15.22 5.11
C GLN A 72 -12.99 -15.21 5.58
N CYS A 73 -12.05 -15.41 4.67
CA CYS A 73 -10.61 -15.32 4.95
C CYS A 73 -10.23 -13.97 5.54
N ALA A 74 -10.68 -12.87 4.93
CA ALA A 74 -10.41 -11.52 5.43
C ALA A 74 -10.97 -11.29 6.85
N VAL A 75 -12.18 -11.79 7.13
CA VAL A 75 -12.80 -11.71 8.46
C VAL A 75 -12.00 -12.51 9.49
N GLU A 76 -11.60 -13.75 9.16
CA GLU A 76 -10.78 -14.56 10.06
C GLU A 76 -9.40 -13.94 10.30
N ILE A 77 -8.75 -13.40 9.26
CA ILE A 77 -7.49 -12.63 9.37
C ILE A 77 -7.69 -11.47 10.35
N GLN A 78 -8.68 -10.61 10.15
CA GLN A 78 -8.86 -9.46 11.04
C GLN A 78 -9.15 -9.88 12.48
N ASN A 79 -9.95 -10.91 12.70
CA ASN A 79 -10.23 -11.40 14.06
C ASN A 79 -8.97 -11.94 14.75
N GLU A 80 -8.16 -12.74 14.06
CA GLU A 80 -6.92 -13.31 14.60
C GLU A 80 -5.88 -12.21 14.87
N LEU A 81 -5.67 -11.28 13.93
CA LEU A 81 -4.74 -10.17 14.12
C LEU A 81 -5.19 -9.24 15.25
N THR A 82 -6.50 -9.00 15.37
CA THR A 82 -7.09 -8.25 16.49
C THR A 82 -6.81 -8.93 17.82
N HIS A 83 -6.97 -10.25 17.90
CA HIS A 83 -6.68 -11.02 19.11
C HIS A 83 -5.19 -10.93 19.49
N ARG A 84 -4.28 -11.04 18.52
CA ARG A 84 -2.83 -10.88 18.78
C ARG A 84 -2.46 -9.46 19.18
N ASN A 85 -3.11 -8.46 18.59
CA ASN A 85 -2.91 -7.05 18.94
C ASN A 85 -3.42 -6.71 20.35
N SER A 86 -4.38 -7.45 20.92
CA SER A 86 -4.87 -7.15 22.27
C SER A 86 -3.85 -7.40 23.38
N ASP A 87 -2.86 -8.26 23.13
CA ASP A 87 -1.77 -8.53 24.07
C ASP A 87 -0.64 -7.49 23.98
N LEU A 88 -0.73 -6.55 23.03
CA LEU A 88 0.29 -5.54 22.77
C LEU A 88 -0.16 -4.15 23.28
N PRO A 89 0.80 -3.32 23.73
CA PRO A 89 0.57 -1.90 23.93
C PRO A 89 0.05 -1.22 22.65
N ASP A 90 -0.81 -0.22 22.78
CA ASP A 90 -1.47 0.46 21.65
C ASP A 90 -0.49 0.94 20.58
N ASN A 91 0.68 1.43 20.99
CA ASN A 91 1.69 1.93 20.07
C ASN A 91 2.31 0.79 19.24
N ASN A 92 2.37 -0.44 19.77
CA ASN A 92 2.97 -1.63 19.12
C ASN A 92 1.98 -2.45 18.28
N ARG A 93 0.68 -2.12 18.31
CA ARG A 93 -0.31 -2.81 17.49
C ARG A 93 -0.03 -2.62 16.00
N MET A 94 -0.13 -3.71 15.26
CA MET A 94 0.04 -3.72 13.81
C MET A 94 -1.33 -3.96 13.19
N GLU A 95 -2.01 -2.87 12.84
CA GLU A 95 -3.37 -2.91 12.29
C GLU A 95 -3.30 -3.04 10.77
N PHE A 96 -3.89 -4.12 10.24
CA PHE A 96 -4.00 -4.32 8.81
C PHE A 96 -5.28 -3.68 8.29
N ARG A 97 -5.20 -3.13 7.08
CA ARG A 97 -6.36 -2.72 6.29
C ARG A 97 -6.52 -3.72 5.15
N ILE A 98 -7.76 -4.11 4.87
CA ILE A 98 -8.05 -5.07 3.80
C ILE A 98 -9.04 -4.48 2.80
N GLY A 99 -8.75 -4.64 1.51
CA GLY A 99 -9.62 -4.29 0.39
C GLY A 99 -9.89 -5.51 -0.47
N ILE A 100 -11.16 -5.75 -0.84
CA ILE A 100 -11.57 -6.90 -1.66
C ILE A 100 -12.37 -6.42 -2.86
N ASN A 101 -11.94 -6.86 -4.04
CA ASN A 101 -12.63 -6.60 -5.29
C ASN A 101 -12.84 -7.89 -6.10
N LEU A 102 -13.89 -7.95 -6.89
CA LEU A 102 -14.09 -8.94 -7.94
C LEU A 102 -13.91 -8.26 -9.28
N GLY A 103 -12.94 -8.72 -10.06
CA GLY A 103 -12.64 -8.11 -11.35
C GLY A 103 -11.79 -8.98 -12.26
N ASP A 104 -11.66 -8.55 -13.52
CA ASP A 104 -10.82 -9.22 -14.50
C ASP A 104 -9.35 -8.97 -14.19
N ILE A 105 -8.58 -10.06 -14.24
CA ILE A 105 -7.14 -10.07 -14.07
C ILE A 105 -6.46 -10.74 -15.27
N MET A 106 -5.23 -10.31 -15.52
CA MET A 106 -4.28 -10.92 -16.44
C MET A 106 -3.27 -11.70 -15.60
N VAL A 107 -3.18 -13.00 -15.83
CA VAL A 107 -2.22 -13.88 -15.16
C VAL A 107 -1.01 -14.07 -16.07
N GLU A 108 0.18 -13.82 -15.53
CA GLU A 108 1.47 -14.03 -16.19
C GLU A 108 2.42 -14.71 -15.21
N GLY A 109 2.72 -15.99 -15.46
CA GLY A 109 3.47 -16.83 -14.51
C GLY A 109 2.73 -16.90 -13.17
N ASP A 110 3.41 -16.45 -12.11
CA ASP A 110 2.83 -16.38 -10.77
C ASP A 110 2.22 -15.02 -10.40
N ASP A 111 2.37 -14.01 -11.25
CA ASP A 111 1.86 -12.66 -11.00
C ASP A 111 0.47 -12.42 -11.60
N ILE A 112 -0.23 -11.42 -11.05
CA ILE A 112 -1.51 -10.93 -11.54
C ILE A 112 -1.48 -9.42 -11.77
N TYR A 113 -2.10 -8.99 -12.87
CA TYR A 113 -2.17 -7.59 -13.28
C TYR A 113 -3.56 -7.21 -13.75
N GLY A 114 -3.85 -5.91 -13.76
CA GLY A 114 -5.06 -5.33 -14.33
C GLY A 114 -5.83 -4.48 -13.34
N ASP A 115 -6.91 -3.88 -13.84
CA ASP A 115 -7.72 -2.93 -13.07
C ASP A 115 -8.35 -3.56 -11.84
N GLY A 116 -8.66 -4.87 -11.88
CA GLY A 116 -9.18 -5.61 -10.73
C GLY A 116 -8.27 -5.53 -9.50
N VAL A 117 -6.95 -5.60 -9.72
CA VAL A 117 -5.92 -5.50 -8.67
C VAL A 117 -5.80 -4.06 -8.16
N ASN A 118 -5.78 -3.08 -9.07
CA ASN A 118 -5.70 -1.66 -8.73
C ASN A 118 -6.89 -1.20 -7.87
N VAL A 119 -8.10 -1.69 -8.17
CA VAL A 119 -9.30 -1.41 -7.38
C VAL A 119 -9.18 -2.03 -5.99
N ALA A 120 -8.76 -3.30 -5.87
CA ALA A 120 -8.57 -3.95 -4.56
C ALA A 120 -7.57 -3.20 -3.68
N ALA A 121 -6.43 -2.78 -4.24
CA ALA A 121 -5.44 -1.96 -3.54
C ALA A 121 -6.01 -0.62 -3.07
N ARG A 122 -6.80 0.06 -3.92
CA ARG A 122 -7.43 1.32 -3.51
C ARG A 122 -8.49 1.12 -2.41
N LEU A 123 -9.27 0.05 -2.46
CA LEU A 123 -10.22 -0.25 -1.39
C LEU A 123 -9.48 -0.49 -0.07
N GLN A 124 -8.33 -1.15 -0.11
CA GLN A 124 -7.48 -1.35 1.05
C GLN A 124 -7.01 0.00 1.64
N GLU A 125 -6.52 0.92 0.80
CA GLU A 125 -6.08 2.25 1.25
C GLU A 125 -7.22 3.03 1.96
N LEU A 126 -8.46 2.86 1.47
CA LEU A 126 -9.65 3.52 1.98
C LEU A 126 -10.28 2.81 3.19
N ALA A 127 -9.90 1.57 3.48
CA ALA A 127 -10.44 0.81 4.59
C ALA A 127 -10.09 1.47 5.95
N PRO A 128 -11.00 1.44 6.93
CA PRO A 128 -10.68 1.87 8.28
C PRO A 128 -9.59 0.97 8.87
N ARG A 129 -8.88 1.45 9.89
CA ARG A 129 -7.84 0.69 10.61
C ARG A 129 -8.45 -0.61 11.16
N GLY A 130 -7.82 -1.75 10.91
CA GLY A 130 -8.38 -3.06 11.30
C GLY A 130 -9.65 -3.45 10.52
N GLY A 131 -9.98 -2.73 9.44
CA GLY A 131 -11.20 -2.87 8.69
C GLY A 131 -11.07 -3.66 7.39
N ILE A 132 -12.23 -4.02 6.83
CA ILE A 132 -12.36 -4.67 5.53
C ILE A 132 -13.29 -3.82 4.67
N MET A 133 -12.81 -3.42 3.50
CA MET A 133 -13.59 -2.70 2.49
C MET A 133 -13.83 -3.59 1.27
N LEU A 134 -15.05 -3.55 0.74
CA LEU A 134 -15.52 -4.34 -0.38
C LEU A 134 -15.96 -3.41 -1.52
N SER A 135 -15.73 -3.83 -2.76
CA SER A 135 -16.44 -3.26 -3.90
C SER A 135 -17.90 -3.70 -3.91
N GLN A 136 -18.73 -2.97 -4.65
CA GLN A 136 -20.12 -3.37 -4.89
C GLN A 136 -20.26 -4.78 -5.46
N SER A 137 -19.40 -5.17 -6.42
CA SER A 137 -19.46 -6.50 -7.03
C SER A 137 -19.23 -7.62 -6.01
N VAL A 138 -18.37 -7.39 -5.01
CA VAL A 138 -18.16 -8.33 -3.90
C VAL A 138 -19.35 -8.33 -2.96
N TYR A 139 -19.81 -7.15 -2.54
CA TYR A 139 -20.97 -6.99 -1.65
C TYR A 139 -22.21 -7.71 -2.19
N ASP A 140 -22.52 -7.51 -3.47
CA ASP A 140 -23.68 -8.12 -4.13
C ASP A 140 -23.66 -9.65 -4.09
N GLN A 141 -22.47 -10.26 -4.10
CA GLN A 141 -22.33 -11.72 -4.04
C GLN A 141 -22.43 -12.31 -2.63
N VAL A 142 -22.12 -11.52 -1.59
CA VAL A 142 -22.00 -12.04 -0.21
C VAL A 142 -23.11 -11.59 0.74
N ARG A 143 -23.79 -10.47 0.47
CA ARG A 143 -24.76 -9.86 1.39
C ARG A 143 -25.89 -10.77 1.87
N THR A 144 -26.26 -11.78 1.08
CA THR A 144 -27.30 -12.77 1.44
C THR A 144 -26.75 -14.12 1.87
N LYS A 145 -25.45 -14.35 1.71
CA LYS A 145 -24.80 -15.65 1.93
C LYS A 145 -23.97 -15.70 3.20
N LEU A 146 -23.47 -14.55 3.66
CA LEU A 146 -22.70 -14.42 4.87
C LEU A 146 -23.53 -13.71 5.95
N ALA A 147 -23.53 -14.26 7.16
CA ALA A 147 -24.15 -13.65 8.34
C ALA A 147 -23.27 -12.53 8.92
N LEU A 148 -22.96 -11.53 8.09
CA LEU A 148 -22.11 -10.39 8.42
C LEU A 148 -22.90 -9.09 8.30
N GLY A 149 -22.57 -8.09 9.12
CA GLY A 149 -23.08 -6.74 8.94
C GLY A 149 -22.27 -6.00 7.88
N PHE A 150 -22.94 -5.21 7.04
CA PHE A 150 -22.30 -4.37 6.05
C PHE A 150 -22.75 -2.92 6.21
N GLU A 151 -21.85 -1.98 5.91
CA GLU A 151 -22.12 -0.55 5.91
C GLU A 151 -21.76 0.06 4.57
N ASN A 152 -22.71 0.75 3.95
CA ASN A 152 -22.47 1.46 2.70
C ASN A 152 -21.74 2.78 2.98
N LEU A 153 -20.58 2.96 2.36
CA LEU A 153 -19.73 4.15 2.49
C LEU A 153 -19.76 5.06 1.24
N GLY A 154 -20.63 4.74 0.29
CA GLY A 154 -20.92 5.48 -0.92
C GLY A 154 -19.86 5.30 -2.03
N PRO A 155 -20.00 6.08 -3.11
CA PRO A 155 -19.10 6.02 -4.25
C PRO A 155 -17.75 6.65 -3.92
N ARG A 156 -16.67 5.96 -4.30
CA ARG A 156 -15.29 6.44 -4.17
C ARG A 156 -14.62 6.47 -5.52
N LYS A 157 -13.93 7.59 -5.80
CA LYS A 157 -13.17 7.73 -7.04
C LYS A 157 -11.84 7.00 -6.91
N VAL A 158 -11.65 5.97 -7.73
CA VAL A 158 -10.39 5.23 -7.86
C VAL A 158 -9.58 5.84 -9.00
N LYS A 159 -8.27 6.01 -8.80
CA LYS A 159 -7.38 6.50 -9.88
C LYS A 159 -7.38 5.46 -11.01
N ASN A 160 -7.51 5.90 -12.26
CA ASN A 160 -7.56 5.06 -13.46
C ASN A 160 -8.85 4.23 -13.66
N VAL A 161 -9.92 4.50 -12.90
CA VAL A 161 -11.26 3.96 -13.17
C VAL A 161 -12.17 5.10 -13.60
N SER A 162 -12.89 4.94 -14.72
CA SER A 162 -13.75 5.98 -15.30
C SER A 162 -14.98 6.26 -14.44
N GLU A 163 -15.53 5.23 -13.78
CA GLU A 163 -16.72 5.32 -12.94
C GLU A 163 -16.35 5.18 -11.46
N PRO A 164 -16.98 5.96 -10.55
CA PRO A 164 -16.81 5.76 -9.11
C PRO A 164 -17.23 4.34 -8.70
N VAL A 165 -16.46 3.73 -7.81
CA VAL A 165 -16.77 2.41 -7.26
C VAL A 165 -17.56 2.62 -5.98
N GLU A 166 -18.78 2.06 -5.91
CA GLU A 166 -19.54 1.99 -4.66
C GLU A 166 -18.82 1.07 -3.65
N THR A 167 -18.65 1.57 -2.42
CA THR A 167 -17.82 0.91 -1.40
C THR A 167 -18.62 0.53 -0.18
N TYR A 168 -18.28 -0.62 0.40
CA TYR A 168 -18.94 -1.18 1.59
C TYR A 168 -17.89 -1.57 2.61
N SER A 169 -18.15 -1.40 3.91
CA SER A 169 -17.31 -1.98 4.97
C SER A 169 -17.99 -3.15 5.65
N VAL A 170 -17.19 -4.14 6.07
CA VAL A 170 -17.67 -5.29 6.85
C VAL A 170 -17.61 -4.95 8.34
N ARG A 171 -18.74 -5.01 9.05
CA ARG A 171 -18.83 -4.76 10.49
C ARG A 171 -18.25 -5.94 11.28
N LEU A 172 -17.06 -5.76 11.82
CA LEU A 172 -16.40 -6.71 12.70
C LEU A 172 -16.77 -6.39 14.15
N GLY A 173 -17.57 -7.26 14.79
CA GLY A 173 -17.77 -7.28 16.25
C GLY A 173 -18.03 -5.93 16.95
N GLY A 174 -18.77 -5.02 16.33
CA GLY A 174 -19.17 -3.73 16.93
C GLY A 174 -18.12 -2.60 16.92
N ARG A 175 -16.98 -2.74 16.22
CA ARG A 175 -15.87 -1.76 16.27
C ARG A 175 -15.77 -0.78 15.09
N ASN A 176 -16.68 -0.86 14.12
CA ASN A 176 -16.67 0.01 12.94
C ASN A 176 -17.46 1.31 13.10
N ALA A 177 -17.72 1.77 14.32
CA ALA A 177 -18.26 3.12 14.46
C ALA A 177 -17.19 4.11 13.98
N PRO A 178 -17.46 5.01 13.02
CA PRO A 178 -16.59 6.16 12.81
C PRO A 178 -16.50 6.88 14.17
N GLU A 179 -15.29 7.30 14.58
CA GLU A 179 -15.09 8.05 15.81
C GLU A 179 -16.13 9.17 15.89
N THR A 180 -17.13 8.97 16.74
CA THR A 180 -18.19 9.93 16.95
C THR A 180 -17.55 10.98 17.83
N SER A 181 -17.23 12.13 17.25
CA SER A 181 -16.74 13.30 17.98
C SER A 181 -17.68 13.58 19.14
N LEU A 182 -17.23 13.26 20.35
CA LEU A 182 -17.90 13.56 21.61
C LEU A 182 -18.12 15.08 21.72
N GLY A 183 -19.35 15.46 22.04
CA GLY A 183 -19.68 16.69 22.75
C GLY A 183 -19.77 17.96 21.91
N ARG A 184 -20.96 18.22 21.37
CA ARG A 184 -21.47 19.60 21.33
C ARG A 184 -22.89 19.61 21.86
N GLU A 185 -23.02 19.95 23.14
CA GLU A 185 -24.20 20.66 23.63
C GLU A 185 -24.36 21.93 22.79
N GLU A 186 -25.56 22.14 22.25
CA GLU A 186 -25.97 23.43 21.73
C GLU A 186 -25.99 24.46 22.87
N PRO A 187 -25.55 25.69 22.57
CA PRO A 187 -26.29 26.83 23.04
C PRO A 187 -26.84 27.65 21.88
N ASP A 188 -27.98 28.21 22.22
CA ASP A 188 -28.93 29.03 21.48
C ASP A 188 -28.32 30.23 20.71
N ALA A 189 -29.11 30.62 19.72
CA ALA A 189 -29.10 31.76 18.80
C ALA A 189 -28.09 32.93 18.91
N ALA A 190 -27.75 33.39 17.70
CA ALA A 190 -27.48 34.78 17.27
C ALA A 190 -26.05 35.32 17.38
N ALA A 191 -25.34 35.30 16.24
CA ALA A 191 -24.68 36.49 15.67
C ALA A 191 -24.24 36.22 14.23
N GLU A 192 -24.60 37.14 13.35
CA GLU A 192 -24.30 37.14 11.92
C GLU A 192 -22.81 37.36 11.61
N GLY A 193 -22.38 36.86 10.43
CA GLY A 193 -21.34 37.49 9.64
C GLY A 193 -19.94 36.87 9.69
N HIS A 194 -19.64 35.99 8.74
CA HIS A 194 -18.59 36.18 7.71
C HIS A 194 -18.43 34.91 6.87
N ALA A 195 -18.87 34.99 5.61
CA ALA A 195 -18.54 34.00 4.61
C ALA A 195 -17.05 34.09 4.26
N ALA A 196 -16.29 33.03 4.57
CA ALA A 196 -14.98 32.78 3.99
C ALA A 196 -15.00 31.38 3.36
N SER A 197 -15.13 31.36 2.04
CA SER A 197 -15.00 30.19 1.19
C SER A 197 -13.62 29.55 1.35
N ARG A 198 -13.56 28.27 1.72
CA ARG A 198 -12.37 27.43 1.52
C ARG A 198 -12.48 26.80 0.13
N GLY A 199 -11.58 27.22 -0.76
CA GLY A 199 -11.55 26.84 -2.17
C GLY A 199 -11.14 25.38 -2.43
N PRO A 200 -11.14 24.96 -3.72
CA PRO A 200 -10.88 23.59 -4.15
C PRO A 200 -9.44 23.15 -3.83
N HIS A 201 -9.25 21.87 -3.53
CA HIS A 201 -7.94 21.24 -3.36
C HIS A 201 -7.12 21.34 -4.67
N ASP A 202 -6.01 22.07 -4.59
CA ASP A 202 -5.19 22.49 -5.73
C ASP A 202 -4.10 21.46 -6.04
N TRP A 203 -4.35 20.62 -7.07
CA TRP A 203 -3.46 19.57 -7.60
C TRP A 203 -2.19 20.12 -8.28
N GLU A 204 -2.12 21.44 -8.47
CA GLU A 204 -0.99 22.12 -9.08
C GLU A 204 0.21 22.23 -8.12
N LYS A 205 -0.02 22.09 -6.80
CA LYS A 205 1.05 22.05 -5.78
C LYS A 205 1.79 20.72 -5.73
N ASP A 206 1.09 19.60 -5.90
CA ASP A 206 1.70 18.26 -5.82
C ASP A 206 2.59 17.95 -7.04
N THR A 207 2.18 18.43 -8.22
CA THR A 207 2.98 18.32 -9.45
C THR A 207 4.22 19.21 -9.43
N ARG A 208 4.13 20.40 -8.81
CA ARG A 208 5.29 21.26 -8.53
C ARG A 208 6.25 20.62 -7.51
N ALA A 209 5.76 19.97 -6.47
CA ALA A 209 6.60 19.30 -5.47
C ALA A 209 7.46 18.16 -6.06
N VAL A 210 6.89 17.35 -6.98
CA VAL A 210 7.65 16.30 -7.69
C VAL A 210 8.65 16.91 -8.68
N GLY A 211 8.25 17.98 -9.39
CA GLY A 211 9.14 18.74 -10.27
C GLY A 211 10.31 19.40 -9.53
N ASP A 212 10.04 19.96 -8.35
CA ASP A 212 11.03 20.58 -7.48
C ASP A 212 12.02 19.55 -6.94
N GLY A 213 11.57 18.35 -6.59
CA GLY A 213 12.44 17.23 -6.18
C GLY A 213 13.40 16.78 -7.30
N LEU A 214 12.91 16.70 -8.54
CA LEU A 214 13.71 16.39 -9.72
C LEU A 214 14.73 17.50 -10.04
N GLU A 215 14.33 18.77 -9.92
CA GLU A 215 15.19 19.94 -10.11
C GLU A 215 16.26 20.06 -9.01
N GLN A 216 15.92 19.70 -7.77
CA GLN A 216 16.84 19.70 -6.62
C GLN A 216 17.88 18.59 -6.76
N ALA A 217 17.47 17.39 -7.19
CA ALA A 217 18.39 16.31 -7.55
C ALA A 217 19.30 16.70 -8.73
N ARG A 218 18.77 17.37 -9.76
CA ARG A 218 19.52 17.83 -10.94
C ARG A 218 20.54 18.93 -10.63
N ARG A 219 20.22 19.81 -9.67
CA ARG A 219 21.14 20.85 -9.16
C ARG A 219 22.26 20.24 -8.32
N TRP A 220 21.93 19.29 -7.45
CA TRP A 220 22.91 18.55 -6.68
C TRP A 220 23.89 17.77 -7.58
N LEU A 221 23.36 17.13 -8.63
CA LEU A 221 24.17 16.36 -9.57
C LEU A 221 25.20 17.22 -10.32
N ARG A 222 24.82 18.46 -10.67
CA ARG A 222 25.71 19.43 -11.34
C ARG A 222 26.86 19.92 -10.45
N GLY A 223 26.71 19.86 -9.12
CA GLY A 223 27.74 20.26 -8.15
C GLY A 223 28.75 19.16 -7.79
N GLN A 224 28.58 17.94 -8.29
CA GLN A 224 29.44 16.80 -7.96
C GLN A 224 30.63 16.65 -8.92
N PRO A 225 31.77 16.08 -8.49
CA PRO A 225 32.94 15.83 -9.34
C PRO A 225 32.59 14.97 -10.56
N ARG A 226 33.29 15.18 -11.70
CA ARG A 226 33.03 14.46 -12.97
C ARG A 226 32.98 12.92 -12.84
N ARG A 227 33.73 12.35 -11.89
CA ARG A 227 33.73 10.90 -11.60
C ARG A 227 32.41 10.43 -10.97
N VAL A 228 31.80 11.25 -10.10
CA VAL A 228 30.52 10.97 -9.44
C VAL A 228 29.36 11.13 -10.41
N GLN A 229 29.41 12.17 -11.26
CA GLN A 229 28.45 12.35 -12.35
C GLN A 229 28.43 11.16 -13.30
N GLY A 230 29.61 10.64 -13.66
CA GLY A 230 29.73 9.42 -14.48
C GLY A 230 29.09 8.19 -13.83
N CYS A 231 29.28 7.99 -12.52
CA CYS A 231 28.68 6.85 -11.81
C CYS A 231 27.15 6.94 -11.75
N VAL A 232 26.59 8.11 -11.41
CA VAL A 232 25.13 8.29 -11.34
C VAL A 232 24.49 8.15 -12.72
N PHE A 233 25.12 8.69 -13.76
CA PHE A 233 24.63 8.54 -15.12
C PHE A 233 24.63 7.07 -15.56
N MET A 234 25.66 6.32 -15.19
CA MET A 234 25.78 4.92 -15.58
C MET A 234 24.84 3.99 -14.80
N ILE A 235 24.55 4.29 -13.52
CA ILE A 235 23.50 3.63 -12.74
C ILE A 235 22.12 3.91 -13.37
N GLY A 236 21.84 5.17 -13.71
CA GLY A 236 20.62 5.55 -14.41
C GLY A 236 20.50 4.90 -15.80
N PHE A 237 21.61 4.80 -16.54
CA PHE A 237 21.68 4.12 -17.84
C PHE A 237 21.35 2.63 -17.72
N PHE A 238 21.90 1.93 -16.74
CA PHE A 238 21.59 0.51 -16.53
C PHE A 238 20.17 0.28 -16.03
N LEU A 239 19.61 1.22 -15.24
CA LEU A 239 18.21 1.18 -14.83
C LEU A 239 17.26 1.38 -16.02
N VAL A 240 17.56 2.33 -16.91
CA VAL A 240 16.81 2.53 -18.16
C VAL A 240 16.97 1.34 -19.11
N LEU A 241 18.17 0.78 -19.21
CA LEU A 241 18.45 -0.42 -20.00
C LEU A 241 17.65 -1.62 -19.46
N ASN A 242 17.62 -1.83 -18.15
CA ASN A 242 16.84 -2.88 -17.51
C ASN A 242 15.34 -2.72 -17.79
N LEU A 243 14.83 -1.48 -17.69
CA LEU A 243 13.44 -1.14 -18.02
C LEU A 243 13.08 -1.41 -19.49
N LEU A 244 14.03 -1.19 -20.42
CA LEU A 244 13.85 -1.39 -21.86
C LEU A 244 14.00 -2.85 -22.33
N THR A 245 14.85 -3.63 -21.67
CA THR A 245 15.27 -4.95 -22.18
C THR A 245 14.49 -6.10 -21.56
N THR A 246 14.08 -5.99 -20.29
CA THR A 246 13.46 -7.08 -19.51
C THR A 246 12.21 -6.64 -18.77
N GLY A 247 11.92 -5.34 -18.72
CA GLY A 247 10.90 -4.79 -17.83
C GLY A 247 11.22 -5.08 -16.37
N PHE A 248 10.20 -5.16 -15.51
CA PHE A 248 10.37 -5.33 -14.05
C PHE A 248 10.62 -6.78 -13.61
N HIS A 249 10.81 -7.73 -14.54
CA HIS A 249 10.80 -9.15 -14.20
C HIS A 249 12.16 -9.74 -13.81
N GLU A 250 13.29 -9.09 -14.14
CA GLU A 250 14.62 -9.49 -13.63
C GLU A 250 15.52 -8.27 -13.38
N PHE A 251 15.87 -8.03 -12.10
CA PHE A 251 16.79 -6.95 -11.69
C PHE A 251 18.26 -7.31 -11.92
N TRP A 252 18.65 -7.70 -13.13
CA TRP A 252 20.07 -8.00 -13.39
C TRP A 252 20.95 -6.76 -13.24
N PHE A 253 20.39 -5.54 -13.36
CA PHE A 253 21.14 -4.28 -13.39
C PHE A 253 21.95 -4.01 -12.10
N VAL A 254 21.56 -4.65 -10.99
CA VAL A 254 22.26 -4.58 -9.71
C VAL A 254 23.70 -5.10 -9.86
N TRP A 255 23.91 -6.21 -10.56
CA TRP A 255 25.22 -6.84 -10.69
C TRP A 255 26.24 -6.00 -11.48
N PRO A 256 25.91 -5.41 -12.65
CA PRO A 256 26.80 -4.47 -13.35
C PRO A 256 26.99 -3.12 -12.65
N SER A 257 26.06 -2.69 -11.79
CA SER A 257 26.11 -1.38 -11.12
C SER A 257 26.85 -1.39 -9.77
N LEU A 258 27.01 -2.57 -9.15
CA LEU A 258 27.75 -2.76 -7.89
C LEU A 258 29.15 -2.11 -7.85
N PRO A 259 30.02 -2.19 -8.88
CA PRO A 259 31.34 -1.54 -8.85
C PRO A 259 31.24 -0.02 -8.70
N PHE A 260 30.20 0.59 -9.27
CA PHE A 260 30.00 2.02 -9.31
C PHE A 260 29.29 2.52 -8.05
N ALA A 261 28.36 1.73 -7.51
CA ALA A 261 27.80 1.95 -6.18
C ALA A 261 28.88 1.87 -5.09
N ALA A 262 29.79 0.90 -5.18
CA ALA A 262 30.94 0.77 -4.29
C ALA A 262 31.91 1.95 -4.42
N MET A 263 32.16 2.45 -5.64
CA MET A 263 33.00 3.62 -5.88
C MET A 263 32.38 4.91 -5.33
N LEU A 264 31.05 5.06 -5.43
CA LEU A 264 30.28 6.15 -4.81
C LEU A 264 30.37 6.08 -3.28
N ALA A 265 30.13 4.90 -2.69
CA ALA A 265 30.24 4.67 -1.25
C ALA A 265 31.67 4.95 -0.74
N TRP A 266 32.69 4.52 -1.48
CA TRP A 266 34.09 4.81 -1.18
C TRP A 266 34.38 6.31 -1.21
N HIS A 267 33.87 7.04 -2.21
CA HIS A 267 34.03 8.49 -2.31
C HIS A 267 33.36 9.23 -1.14
N PHE A 268 32.19 8.78 -0.68
CA PHE A 268 31.51 9.36 0.49
C PHE A 268 32.23 9.03 1.80
N LEU A 269 32.76 7.81 1.95
CA LEU A 269 33.51 7.38 3.13
C LEU A 269 34.88 8.06 3.24
N VAL A 270 35.59 8.25 2.12
CA VAL A 270 36.86 8.98 2.09
C VAL A 270 36.63 10.49 2.28
N GLY A 271 35.59 11.06 1.68
CA GLY A 271 35.21 12.47 1.89
C GLY A 271 34.78 12.82 3.32
N GLN A 272 34.36 11.83 4.13
CA GLN A 272 34.13 12.02 5.57
C GLN A 272 35.42 11.93 6.42
N LYS A 273 36.42 11.15 5.99
CA LYS A 273 37.70 11.04 6.71
C LYS A 273 38.51 12.34 6.67
N ASP A 274 38.49 13.05 5.54
CA ASP A 274 39.19 14.34 5.41
C ASP A 274 38.58 15.46 6.27
N LYS A 275 37.27 15.38 6.58
CA LYS A 275 36.60 16.30 7.52
C LYS A 275 36.91 16.01 8.99
N LYS A 276 37.37 14.79 9.34
CA LYS A 276 37.74 14.42 10.71
C LYS A 276 39.21 14.68 11.05
N LEU A 277 40.07 14.97 10.07
CA LEU A 277 41.50 15.22 10.28
C LEU A 277 41.88 16.71 10.29
N ASN A 278 40.96 17.61 9.91
CA ASN A 278 41.15 19.07 9.92
C ASN A 278 40.14 19.81 10.83
N GLY A 279 39.56 19.12 11.81
CA GLY A 279 38.66 19.69 12.83
C GLY A 279 39.31 19.69 14.20
#